data_AF-A0A0J5FNH4-F1
#
_entry.id   AF-A0A0J5FNH4-F1
#
_cell.length_a   1.000
_cell.length_b   1.000
_cell.length_c   1.000
_cell.angle_alpha   90.00
_cell.angle_beta   90.00
_cell.angle_gamma   90.00
#
_symmetry.space_group_name_H-M   'P 1'
#
loop_
_entity.id
_entity.type
_entity.pdbx_description
1 polymer ?
#
loop_
_entity_poly.entity_id
_entity_poly.type
_entity_poly.pdbx_seq_one_letter_code
_entity_poly.pdbx_strand_id
1 'polypeptide(L)'
;MQFLQKITDAYAENAGIANLLLASYFKKIVDEYQQALRDIVAYAVQNGILVPTFSAAIAYSDSCRAAVLPANLIQAQRDYFGAHAYKCADKEGVFHTAWLD
;
A
#
# COMPACT_ATOMS: atom_id res chain seq x y z
N MET A 1 4.27 13.52 25.65
CA MET A 1 3.81 12.91 24.38
C MET A 1 4.48 11.55 24.20
N GLN A 2 3.84 10.45 24.62
CA GLN A 2 4.45 9.12 24.62
C GLN A 2 4.56 8.50 23.20
N PHE A 3 3.62 8.81 22.30
CA PHE A 3 3.64 8.30 20.92
C PHE A 3 4.73 8.95 20.05
N LEU A 4 4.89 10.27 20.12
CA LEU A 4 5.94 10.96 19.36
C LEU A 4 7.35 10.49 19.75
N GLN A 5 7.55 10.10 21.01
CA GLN A 5 8.83 9.51 21.42
C GLN A 5 9.14 8.24 20.62
N LYS A 6 8.15 7.41 20.29
CA LYS A 6 8.37 6.21 19.46
C LYS A 6 8.78 6.54 18.03
N ILE A 7 8.32 7.68 17.51
CA ILE A 7 8.75 8.18 16.20
C ILE A 7 10.20 8.66 16.29
N THR A 8 10.53 9.45 17.33
CA THR A 8 11.91 9.89 17.58
C THR A 8 12.87 8.71 17.73
N ASP A 9 12.48 7.70 18.51
CA ASP A 9 13.27 6.49 18.73
C ASP A 9 13.54 5.76 17.41
N ALA A 10 12.53 5.62 16.53
CA ALA A 10 12.68 4.97 15.23
C ALA A 10 13.68 5.71 14.31
N TYR A 11 13.65 7.05 14.28
CA TYR A 11 14.60 7.84 13.50
C TYR A 11 15.98 7.92 14.15
N ALA A 12 16.07 7.82 15.48
CA ALA A 12 17.35 7.71 16.17
C ALA A 12 18.05 6.37 15.87
N GLU A 13 17.28 5.28 15.74
CA GLU A 13 17.79 3.96 15.34
C GLU A 13 18.16 3.91 13.85
N ASN A 14 17.32 4.47 12.98
CA ASN A 14 17.57 4.53 11.54
C ASN A 14 17.06 5.85 10.94
N ALA A 15 17.96 6.83 10.80
CA ALA A 15 17.64 8.12 10.20
C ALA A 15 17.22 8.02 8.72
N GLY A 16 17.63 6.96 8.02
CA GLY A 16 17.28 6.69 6.62
C GLY A 16 16.04 5.82 6.43
N ILE A 17 15.24 5.59 7.48
CA ILE A 17 14.06 4.74 7.39
C ILE A 17 13.05 5.31 6.37
N ALA A 18 12.72 4.52 5.35
CA ALA A 18 11.82 4.95 4.28
C ALA A 18 10.37 5.12 4.74
N ASN A 19 9.95 4.37 5.76
CA ASN A 19 8.60 4.39 6.29
C ASN A 19 8.57 3.86 7.74
N LEU A 20 7.85 4.54 8.63
CA LEU A 20 7.72 4.14 10.03
C LEU A 20 7.10 2.75 10.23
N LEU A 21 6.28 2.26 9.29
CA LEU A 21 5.74 0.89 9.34
C LEU A 21 6.82 -0.19 9.28
N LEU A 22 8.04 0.15 8.85
CA LEU A 22 9.19 -0.76 8.83
C LEU A 22 9.92 -0.81 10.17
N ALA A 23 9.68 0.15 11.07
CA ALA A 23 10.33 0.18 12.37
C ALA A 23 9.71 -0.88 13.30
N SER A 24 10.56 -1.59 14.04
CA SER A 24 10.18 -2.76 14.86
C SER A 24 8.97 -2.52 15.77
N TYR A 25 8.91 -1.35 16.42
CA TYR A 25 7.78 -0.98 17.28
C TYR A 25 6.46 -0.89 16.49
N PHE A 26 6.42 -0.12 15.40
CA PHE A 26 5.19 0.08 14.62
C PHE A 26 4.77 -1.18 13.88
N LYS A 27 5.75 -1.94 13.35
CA LYS A 27 5.48 -3.24 12.72
C LYS A 27 4.75 -4.17 13.69
N LYS A 28 5.25 -4.31 14.92
CA LYS A 28 4.62 -5.13 15.96
C LYS A 28 3.18 -4.68 16.25
N ILE A 29 2.95 -3.38 16.40
CA ILE A 29 1.60 -2.83 16.62
C ILE A 29 0.68 -3.16 15.44
N VAL A 30 1.14 -2.97 14.19
CA VAL A 30 0.32 -3.34 13.02
C VAL A 30 0.02 -4.83 13.00
N ASP A 31 1.02 -5.67 13.29
CA ASP A 31 0.85 -7.12 13.30
C ASP A 31 -0.18 -7.57 14.35
N GLU A 32 -0.18 -6.95 15.53
CA GLU A 32 -1.13 -7.21 16.62
C GLU A 32 -2.56 -6.70 16.34
N TYR A 33 -2.70 -5.48 15.79
CA TYR A 33 -4.00 -4.80 15.71
C TYR A 33 -4.68 -4.88 14.34
N GLN A 34 -4.00 -5.33 13.28
CA GLN A 34 -4.57 -5.37 11.93
C GLN A 34 -5.88 -6.17 11.83
N GLN A 35 -6.02 -7.27 12.58
CA GLN A 35 -7.24 -8.08 12.53
C GLN A 35 -8.42 -7.32 13.14
N ALA A 36 -8.23 -6.68 14.29
CA ALA A 36 -9.26 -5.86 14.92
C ALA A 36 -9.71 -4.72 14.01
N LEU A 37 -8.76 -4.07 13.30
CA LEU A 37 -9.09 -3.04 12.32
C LEU A 37 -9.94 -3.60 11.16
N ARG A 38 -9.61 -4.79 10.65
CA ARG A 38 -10.41 -5.47 9.62
C ARG A 38 -11.83 -5.76 10.10
N ASP A 39 -11.97 -6.26 11.33
CA ASP A 39 -13.27 -6.59 11.91
C ASP A 39 -14.15 -5.32 12.06
N ILE A 40 -13.55 -4.22 12.53
CA ILE A 40 -14.23 -2.92 12.62
C ILE A 40 -14.68 -2.41 11.24
N VAL A 41 -13.80 -2.46 10.25
CA VAL A 41 -14.14 -2.01 8.88
C VAL A 41 -15.24 -2.88 8.29
N ALA A 42 -15.15 -4.20 8.42
CA ALA A 42 -16.17 -5.12 7.93
C ALA A 42 -17.52 -4.86 8.61
N TYR A 43 -17.55 -4.75 9.93
CA TYR A 43 -18.76 -4.43 10.69
C TYR A 43 -19.37 -3.10 10.26
N ALA A 44 -18.56 -2.05 10.16
CA ALA A 44 -19.02 -0.72 9.78
C ALA A 44 -19.65 -0.72 8.38
N VAL A 45 -19.00 -1.36 7.40
CA VAL A 45 -19.50 -1.47 6.03
C VAL A 45 -20.83 -2.23 5.98
N GLN A 46 -20.95 -3.36 6.68
CA GLN A 46 -22.20 -4.15 6.72
C GLN A 46 -23.36 -3.39 7.35
N ASN A 47 -23.08 -2.45 8.26
CA ASN A 47 -24.09 -1.66 8.96
C ASN A 47 -24.27 -0.25 8.36
N GLY A 48 -23.63 0.07 7.23
CA GLY A 48 -23.73 1.40 6.61
C GLY A 48 -23.09 2.53 7.44
N ILE A 49 -22.17 2.21 8.35
CA ILE A 49 -21.43 3.18 9.16
C ILE A 49 -20.20 3.65 8.38
N LEU A 50 -20.09 4.97 8.21
CA LEU A 50 -19.01 5.59 7.44
C LEU A 50 -17.70 5.63 8.26
N VAL A 51 -16.67 4.90 7.80
CA VAL A 51 -15.34 4.81 8.46
C VAL A 51 -14.16 5.05 7.49
N PRO A 52 -14.12 6.19 6.78
CA PRO A 52 -13.23 6.40 5.63
C PRO A 52 -11.75 6.30 6.01
N THR A 53 -11.36 6.80 7.19
CA THR A 53 -9.97 6.77 7.66
C THR A 53 -9.53 5.37 8.06
N PHE A 54 -10.39 4.54 8.64
CA PHE A 54 -10.08 3.14 8.96
C PHE A 54 -9.98 2.29 7.71
N SER A 55 -10.91 2.47 6.76
CA SER A 55 -10.85 1.82 5.45
C SER A 55 -9.58 2.21 4.69
N ALA A 56 -9.22 3.49 4.68
CA ALA A 56 -7.98 3.96 4.05
C ALA A 56 -6.72 3.41 4.75
N ALA A 57 -6.71 3.35 6.09
CA ALA A 57 -5.58 2.84 6.85
C ALA A 57 -5.27 1.37 6.54
N ILE A 58 -6.30 0.51 6.49
CA ILE A 58 -6.09 -0.90 6.16
C ILE A 58 -5.70 -1.08 4.68
N ALA A 59 -6.32 -0.33 3.77
CA ALA A 59 -5.97 -0.35 2.34
C ALA A 59 -4.51 0.10 2.09
N TYR A 60 -4.06 1.14 2.78
CA TYR A 60 -2.67 1.60 2.71
C TYR A 60 -1.70 0.55 3.24
N SER A 61 -1.97 -0.01 4.43
CA SER A 61 -1.13 -1.05 5.02
C SER A 61 -1.01 -2.27 4.10
N ASP A 62 -2.12 -2.73 3.51
CA ASP A 62 -2.15 -3.84 2.56
C ASP A 62 -1.40 -3.52 1.26
N SER A 63 -1.54 -2.31 0.74
CA SER A 63 -0.85 -1.87 -0.47
C SER A 63 0.67 -1.75 -0.25
N CYS A 64 1.11 -1.26 0.91
CA CYS A 64 2.54 -1.11 1.21
C CYS A 64 3.28 -2.44 1.35
N ARG A 65 2.60 -3.53 1.72
CA ARG A 65 3.19 -4.87 1.83
C ARG A 65 3.03 -5.73 0.58
N ALA A 66 2.24 -5.28 -0.40
CA ALA A 66 2.02 -6.01 -1.64
C ALA A 66 3.21 -5.82 -2.59
N ALA A 67 3.94 -6.89 -2.89
CA ALA A 67 5.03 -6.86 -3.86
C ALA A 67 4.54 -6.61 -5.30
N VAL A 68 3.31 -7.03 -5.61
CA VAL A 68 2.66 -6.83 -6.90
C VAL A 68 1.27 -6.24 -6.67
N LEU A 69 1.00 -5.10 -7.29
CA LEU A 69 -0.29 -4.43 -7.29
C LEU A 69 -0.96 -4.57 -8.67
N PRO A 70 -2.29 -4.43 -8.76
CA PRO A 70 -3.03 -4.48 -10.03
C PRO A 70 -2.73 -3.30 -10.99
N ALA A 71 -1.69 -2.51 -10.71
CA ALA A 71 -1.21 -1.43 -11.57
C ALA A 71 -0.74 -1.92 -12.94
N ASN A 72 -0.44 -3.22 -13.10
CA ASN A 72 -0.19 -3.83 -14.40
C ASN A 72 -1.39 -3.67 -15.36
N LEU A 73 -2.63 -3.83 -14.88
CA LEU A 73 -3.81 -3.62 -15.69
C LEU A 73 -3.98 -2.14 -16.07
N ILE A 74 -3.69 -1.23 -15.14
CA ILE A 74 -3.69 0.22 -15.40
C ILE A 74 -2.67 0.56 -16.49
N GLN A 75 -1.47 -0.01 -16.43
CA GLN A 75 -0.45 0.17 -17.45
C GLN A 75 -0.90 -0.38 -18.82
N ALA A 76 -1.53 -1.55 -18.85
CA ALA A 76 -2.10 -2.11 -20.08
C ALA A 76 -3.19 -1.20 -20.67
N GLN A 77 -4.11 -0.68 -19.85
CA GLN A 77 -5.14 0.26 -20.30
C GLN A 77 -4.54 1.56 -20.87
N ARG A 78 -3.53 2.11 -20.20
CA ARG A 78 -2.83 3.32 -20.66
C ARG A 78 -2.12 3.12 -21.98
N ASP A 79 -1.54 1.94 -22.21
CA ASP A 79 -0.91 1.59 -23.47
C ASP A 79 -1.95 1.36 -24.57
N TYR A 80 -3.03 0.64 -24.26
CA TYR A 80 -4.13 0.37 -25.18
C TYR A 80 -4.78 1.64 -25.73
N PHE A 81 -5.17 2.58 -24.87
CA PHE A 81 -5.90 3.78 -25.30
C PHE A 81 -4.99 4.94 -25.73
N GLY A 82 -3.72 4.94 -25.32
CA GLY A 82 -2.87 6.13 -25.42
C GLY A 82 -1.42 5.88 -25.83
N ALA A 83 -1.06 4.65 -26.22
CA ALA A 83 0.31 4.27 -26.61
C ALA A 83 1.38 4.73 -25.60
N HIS A 84 1.03 4.74 -24.31
CA HIS A 84 1.91 5.24 -23.25
C HIS A 84 3.09 4.32 -22.91
N ALA A 85 3.13 3.12 -23.48
CA ALA A 85 4.11 2.09 -23.21
C ALA A 85 4.14 1.62 -21.74
N TYR A 86 4.88 0.54 -21.48
CA TYR A 86 5.06 -0.05 -20.15
C TYR A 86 6.41 -0.78 -20.02
N LYS A 87 6.74 -1.21 -18.80
CA LYS A 87 7.91 -2.05 -18.51
C LYS A 87 7.46 -3.48 -18.22
N CYS A 88 8.28 -4.45 -18.59
CA CYS A 88 8.06 -5.87 -18.29
C CYS A 88 8.85 -6.29 -17.04
N ALA A 89 8.34 -7.29 -16.31
CA ALA A 89 9.03 -7.82 -15.14
C ALA A 89 10.20 -8.74 -15.50
N ASP A 90 10.15 -9.36 -16.69
CA ASP A 90 11.09 -10.36 -17.19
C ASP A 90 12.10 -9.81 -18.21
N LYS A 91 11.90 -8.58 -18.70
CA LYS A 91 12.71 -7.97 -19.76
C LYS A 91 12.97 -6.51 -19.49
N GLU A 92 14.23 -6.10 -19.65
CA GLU A 92 14.61 -4.69 -19.64
C GLU A 92 14.12 -3.99 -20.92
N GLY A 93 13.70 -2.74 -20.78
CA GLY A 93 13.22 -1.92 -21.89
C GLY A 93 11.87 -1.26 -21.63
N VAL A 94 11.36 -0.59 -22.67
CA VAL A 94 10.05 0.05 -22.71
C VAL A 94 9.31 -0.54 -23.91
N PHE A 95 8.10 -1.04 -23.67
CA PHE A 95 7.32 -1.84 -24.61
C PHE A 95 6.01 -1.16 -24.93
N HIS A 96 5.62 -1.21 -26.21
CA HIS A 96 4.29 -0.83 -26.68
C HIS A 96 3.70 -2.04 -27.42
N THR A 97 2.42 -2.32 -27.19
CA THR A 97 1.70 -3.42 -27.85
C THR A 97 0.69 -2.85 -28.85
N ALA A 98 0.62 -3.45 -30.04
CA ALA A 98 -0.48 -3.22 -30.95
C ALA A 98 -1.67 -4.11 -30.54
N TRP A 99 -2.68 -3.53 -29.89
CA TRP A 99 -3.71 -4.29 -29.18
C TRP A 99 -4.91 -4.75 -30.03
N LEU A 100 -5.08 -4.16 -31.21
CA LEU A 100 -6.22 -4.39 -32.11
C LEU A 100 -5.84 -5.17 -33.37
N ASP A 101 -4.60 -5.64 -33.46
CA ASP A 101 -4.05 -6.41 -34.58
C ASP A 101 -4.22 -7.93 -34.37
#